data_AF-A8N7B7-F1
#
_entry.id   AF-A8N7B7-F1
#
_cell.length_a   1.000
_cell.length_b   1.000
_cell.length_c   1.000
_cell.angle_alpha   90.00
_cell.angle_beta   90.00
_cell.angle_gamma   90.00
#
_symmetry.space_group_name_H-M   'P 1'
#
loop_
_entity.id
_entity.type
_entity.pdbx_description
1 polymer ?
#
loop_
_entity_poly.entity_id
_entity_poly.type
_entity_poly.pdbx_seq_one_letter_code
_entity_poly.pdbx_strand_id
1 'polypeptide(L)'
;MVIHGNPSMRWLPRLLATVSISIIFSSSLSLFCLVYFYDKPREAWLESLPRPSGSSDSKNHTAPGSDWLLPQTSEPPFGSHLDSWDTSYYVKGEPTELFRDNLRNDTSYITSWCNAGFTNEFMEYINLIYLSILAERVPIMPPFAPHDHISPEAGVIPFGEIFNLTHLRSVLRMPILEWSDIKTLPITSFPQVYSTQSVEPLGCWSTRPEETNDPVRNDNLMRHLGLDPSYTRMPDLIRQSANNRGENHIVFAKVAAAVHPGGPLVKQDDLPIMAESREGLRLKPDTQLTCIDQTYYMTSGAEYYEWRFAWSPAWRFVGRHARFTTTVVDRAEGYLRRTFQLGPTEEMPKFIAVHMRHGDFIDNCYFAGHCLSTVEPFATKIERMKERLLEERGISVSHVIVASDETDRSFWEDISSRGWYRIDHDAERTKERFGEWWPPLVDIVVQSLATGFVGTEDSTFSLVSGRRVADWNNGLYIMVDGRE
;
A
#
# COMPACT_ATOMS: atom_id res chain seq x y z
N MET A 1 4.90 5.23 -83.00
CA MET A 1 6.35 5.14 -83.26
C MET A 1 7.04 5.02 -81.91
N VAL A 2 7.77 3.98 -81.50
CA VAL A 2 8.02 2.60 -81.95
C VAL A 2 8.85 2.01 -80.78
N ILE A 3 8.37 0.89 -80.18
CA ILE A 3 9.06 -0.35 -79.72
C ILE A 3 10.39 -0.24 -78.92
N HIS A 4 10.76 -0.98 -77.84
CA HIS A 4 10.77 -2.39 -77.39
C HIS A 4 11.08 -2.39 -75.86
N GLY A 5 10.83 -3.39 -74.99
CA GLY A 5 10.70 -4.84 -75.14
C GLY A 5 11.97 -5.58 -74.63
N ASN A 6 11.91 -6.13 -73.39
CA ASN A 6 12.62 -7.27 -72.74
C ASN A 6 14.02 -7.75 -73.25
N PRO A 7 14.96 -8.31 -72.42
CA PRO A 7 14.69 -9.55 -71.67
C PRO A 7 15.53 -9.91 -70.41
N SER A 8 14.94 -10.81 -69.61
CA SER A 8 15.52 -11.93 -68.81
C SER A 8 17.01 -11.96 -68.41
N MET A 9 17.24 -12.23 -67.11
CA MET A 9 18.38 -13.03 -66.63
C MET A 9 17.90 -14.05 -65.59
N ARG A 10 18.00 -15.34 -65.94
CA ARG A 10 17.97 -16.52 -65.04
C ARG A 10 19.41 -16.81 -64.58
N TRP A 11 19.55 -17.74 -63.62
CA TRP A 11 20.77 -18.29 -62.95
C TRP A 11 21.16 -17.53 -61.67
N LEU A 12 21.36 -18.11 -60.48
CA LEU A 12 21.18 -19.46 -59.91
C LEU A 12 21.24 -19.29 -58.36
N PRO A 13 20.45 -20.03 -57.55
CA PRO A 13 20.53 -20.01 -56.09
C PRO A 13 21.66 -20.91 -55.58
N ARG A 14 22.45 -20.47 -54.59
CA ARG A 14 23.24 -21.27 -53.62
C ARG A 14 24.15 -20.37 -52.78
N LEU A 15 23.60 -19.65 -51.79
CA LEU A 15 24.43 -18.99 -50.76
C LEU A 15 23.69 -18.61 -49.46
N LEU A 16 22.56 -19.25 -49.14
CA LEU A 16 21.77 -18.94 -47.94
C LEU A 16 21.53 -20.14 -47.00
N ALA A 17 22.34 -21.20 -47.10
CA ALA A 17 22.19 -22.38 -46.24
C ALA A 17 23.21 -22.47 -45.09
N THR A 18 24.24 -21.62 -45.06
CA THR A 18 25.34 -21.75 -44.08
C THR A 18 25.42 -20.63 -43.03
N VAL A 19 24.59 -19.59 -43.11
CA VAL A 19 24.57 -18.50 -42.10
C VAL A 19 23.48 -18.70 -41.04
N SER A 20 22.47 -19.54 -41.29
CA SER A 20 21.34 -19.72 -40.37
C SER A 20 21.59 -20.70 -39.21
N ILE A 21 22.65 -21.51 -39.24
CA ILE A 21 22.89 -22.54 -38.21
C ILE A 21 23.70 -22.00 -37.01
N SER A 22 24.52 -20.96 -37.21
CA SER A 22 25.37 -20.41 -36.13
C SER A 22 24.62 -19.46 -35.17
N ILE A 23 23.49 -18.90 -35.59
CA ILE A 23 22.66 -17.98 -34.77
C ILE A 23 21.69 -18.75 -33.85
N ILE A 24 21.37 -20.00 -34.18
CA ILE A 24 20.44 -20.83 -33.39
C ILE A 24 21.12 -21.48 -32.17
N PHE A 25 22.43 -21.75 -32.23
CA PHE A 25 23.16 -22.35 -31.10
C PHE A 25 23.64 -21.35 -30.04
N SER A 26 23.80 -20.07 -30.38
CA SER A 26 24.24 -19.03 -29.44
C SER A 26 23.07 -18.41 -28.66
N SER A 27 21.85 -18.47 -29.20
CA SER A 27 20.63 -18.00 -28.55
C SER A 27 20.04 -19.00 -27.55
N SER A 28 20.25 -20.31 -27.74
CA SER A 28 19.74 -21.36 -26.85
C SER A 28 20.58 -21.55 -25.58
N LEU A 29 21.88 -21.21 -25.59
CA LEU A 29 22.74 -21.28 -24.40
C LEU A 29 22.55 -20.09 -23.43
N SER A 30 22.14 -18.92 -23.95
CA SER A 30 21.82 -17.75 -23.10
C SER A 30 20.45 -17.87 -22.42
N LEU A 31 19.48 -18.55 -23.07
CA LEU A 31 18.17 -18.80 -22.47
C LEU A 31 18.23 -19.84 -21.35
N PHE A 32 19.12 -20.83 -21.46
CA PHE A 32 19.32 -21.84 -20.41
C PHE A 32 19.99 -21.28 -19.14
N CYS A 33 20.84 -20.26 -19.26
CA CYS A 33 21.42 -19.59 -18.09
C CYS A 33 20.41 -18.69 -17.36
N LEU A 34 19.48 -18.03 -18.07
CA LEU A 34 18.49 -17.16 -17.45
C LEU A 34 17.39 -17.94 -16.68
N VAL A 35 16.99 -19.11 -17.18
CA VAL A 35 16.01 -19.97 -16.49
C VAL A 35 16.61 -20.63 -15.25
N TYR A 36 17.89 -21.01 -15.28
CA TYR A 36 18.54 -21.71 -14.15
C TYR A 36 18.79 -20.82 -12.91
N PHE A 37 18.81 -19.49 -13.07
CA PHE A 37 18.96 -18.55 -11.94
C PHE A 37 17.63 -18.08 -11.34
N TYR A 38 16.50 -18.30 -12.01
CA TYR A 38 15.18 -17.89 -11.51
C TYR A 38 14.41 -18.99 -10.76
N ASP A 39 14.84 -20.26 -10.91
CA ASP A 39 14.03 -21.42 -10.51
C ASP A 39 14.61 -22.22 -9.32
N LYS A 40 15.38 -21.58 -8.43
CA LYS A 40 15.66 -22.16 -7.11
C LYS A 40 14.59 -21.70 -6.11
N PRO A 41 13.89 -22.63 -5.42
CA PRO A 41 13.00 -22.25 -4.35
C PRO A 41 13.79 -21.53 -3.25
N ARG A 42 13.31 -20.32 -2.91
CA ARG A 42 13.89 -19.39 -1.93
C ARG A 42 13.92 -19.92 -0.49
N GLU A 43 13.47 -21.15 -0.22
CA GLU A 43 13.46 -21.75 1.12
C GLU A 43 14.87 -22.05 1.67
N ALA A 44 15.89 -22.21 0.81
CA ALA A 44 17.24 -22.57 1.25
C ALA A 44 17.99 -21.48 2.05
N TRP A 45 17.56 -20.21 2.00
CA TRP A 45 18.25 -19.13 2.73
C TRP A 45 17.84 -19.07 4.21
N LEU A 46 16.62 -19.48 4.56
CA LEU A 46 16.17 -19.54 5.97
C LEU A 46 16.76 -20.76 6.71
N GLU A 47 17.10 -21.84 6.01
CA GLU A 47 17.74 -23.02 6.60
C GLU A 47 19.27 -22.92 6.76
N SER A 48 19.91 -21.95 6.09
CA SER A 48 21.38 -21.77 6.14
C SER A 48 21.86 -20.84 7.26
N LEU A 49 20.95 -20.29 8.07
CA LEU A 49 21.32 -19.64 9.32
C LEU A 49 21.84 -20.69 10.31
N PRO A 50 23.03 -20.50 10.90
CA PRO A 50 23.58 -21.45 11.86
C PRO A 50 22.62 -21.60 13.04
N ARG A 51 22.06 -22.80 13.21
CA ARG A 51 21.36 -23.17 14.44
C ARG A 51 22.35 -23.04 15.60
N PRO A 52 21.97 -22.43 16.74
CA PRO A 52 22.82 -22.40 17.91
C PRO A 52 23.18 -23.84 18.27
N SER A 53 24.47 -24.18 18.24
CA SER A 53 24.95 -25.48 18.67
C SER A 53 24.64 -25.63 20.16
N GLY A 54 23.66 -26.46 20.48
CA GLY A 54 23.41 -26.91 21.85
C GLY A 54 24.59 -27.75 22.33
N SER A 55 25.47 -27.15 23.13
CA SER A 55 26.39 -27.92 23.97
C SER A 55 25.61 -28.47 25.15
N SER A 56 25.49 -29.80 25.19
CA SER A 56 25.11 -30.54 26.38
C SER A 56 26.18 -30.35 27.45
N ASP A 57 25.94 -29.46 28.40
CA ASP A 57 26.60 -29.52 29.70
C ASP A 57 25.60 -29.15 30.80
N SER A 58 25.12 -30.21 31.44
CA SER A 58 24.25 -30.16 32.61
C SER A 58 25.07 -29.73 33.83
N LYS A 59 24.97 -28.46 34.23
CA LYS A 59 25.24 -28.07 35.62
C LYS A 59 24.23 -27.02 36.10
N ASN A 60 23.50 -27.44 37.13
CA ASN A 60 22.59 -26.68 37.98
C ASN A 60 22.97 -25.20 38.14
N HIS A 61 22.17 -24.33 37.50
CA HIS A 61 21.95 -22.98 37.99
C HIS A 61 20.45 -22.69 37.94
N THR A 62 19.89 -22.49 39.12
CA THR A 62 18.54 -21.99 39.38
C THR A 62 18.32 -20.71 38.57
N ALA A 63 17.36 -20.77 37.65
CA ALA A 63 16.93 -19.63 36.84
C ALA A 63 16.22 -18.59 37.75
N PRO A 64 16.56 -17.29 37.65
CA PRO A 64 15.75 -16.24 38.22
C PRO A 64 14.48 -16.07 37.39
N GLY A 65 13.36 -15.85 38.09
CA GLY A 65 12.01 -15.79 37.54
C GLY A 65 11.85 -14.80 36.39
N SER A 66 11.01 -15.22 35.45
CA SER A 66 10.46 -14.44 34.35
C SER A 66 9.48 -13.39 34.87
N ASP A 67 9.97 -12.18 35.15
CA ASP A 67 9.16 -10.96 35.25
C ASP A 67 9.34 -10.12 33.98
N TRP A 68 8.62 -10.49 32.93
CA TRP A 68 8.22 -9.56 31.87
C TRP A 68 6.70 -9.39 31.93
N LEU A 69 6.21 -9.03 33.12
CA LEU A 69 4.94 -8.34 33.24
C LEU A 69 5.15 -6.94 32.69
N LEU A 70 4.54 -6.65 31.54
CA LEU A 70 4.33 -5.27 31.11
C LEU A 70 3.72 -4.52 32.30
N PRO A 71 4.28 -3.39 32.75
CA PRO A 71 3.67 -2.63 33.82
C PRO A 71 2.26 -2.24 33.38
N GLN A 72 1.24 -2.72 34.10
CA GLN A 72 -0.05 -2.06 34.10
C GLN A 72 0.18 -0.69 34.76
N THR A 73 0.56 0.29 33.94
CA THR A 73 0.58 1.68 34.37
C THR A 73 -0.87 2.07 34.58
N SER A 74 -1.27 2.21 35.85
CA SER A 74 -2.46 2.96 36.23
C SER A 74 -2.41 4.31 35.50
N GLU A 75 -3.40 4.58 34.65
CA GLU A 75 -3.48 5.84 33.93
C GLU A 75 -3.39 7.00 34.93
N PRO A 76 -2.47 7.96 34.73
CA PRO A 76 -2.45 9.16 35.53
C PRO A 76 -3.75 9.93 35.30
N PRO A 77 -4.28 10.62 36.33
CA PRO A 77 -5.50 11.40 36.19
C PRO A 77 -5.33 12.42 35.05
N PHE A 78 -6.36 12.53 34.20
CA PHE A 78 -6.50 13.48 33.09
C PHE A 78 -6.17 14.92 33.52
N GLY A 79 -4.89 15.27 33.52
CA GLY A 79 -4.39 16.63 33.56
C GLY A 79 -4.04 17.04 32.13
N SER A 80 -4.51 18.21 31.72
CA SER A 80 -4.46 18.78 30.37
C SER A 80 -3.04 19.13 29.87
N HIS A 81 -2.11 18.17 29.89
CA HIS A 81 -0.92 18.26 29.05
C HIS A 81 -1.36 17.94 27.63
N LEU A 82 -1.61 18.99 26.85
CA LEU A 82 -1.67 18.87 25.40
C LEU A 82 -0.40 18.15 24.94
N ASP A 83 -0.57 17.05 24.22
CA ASP A 83 0.55 16.29 23.70
C ASP A 83 1.40 17.21 22.82
N SER A 84 2.74 17.11 22.87
CA SER A 84 3.63 17.95 22.04
C SER A 84 3.43 17.75 20.53
N TRP A 85 2.63 16.75 20.17
CA TRP A 85 2.25 16.37 18.81
C TRP A 85 0.84 16.83 18.44
N ASP A 86 0.18 17.62 19.29
CA ASP A 86 -1.10 18.25 18.98
C ASP A 86 -0.98 19.16 17.76
N THR A 87 -1.95 19.06 16.85
CA THR A 87 -1.93 19.75 15.56
C THR A 87 -1.96 21.27 15.68
N SER A 88 -2.57 21.79 16.75
CA SER A 88 -2.68 23.23 16.99
C SER A 88 -1.32 23.93 17.15
N TYR A 89 -0.27 23.21 17.52
CA TYR A 89 1.09 23.75 17.59
C TYR A 89 1.75 23.91 16.21
N TYR A 90 1.24 23.23 15.19
CA TYR A 90 1.83 23.15 13.85
C TYR A 90 1.00 23.91 12.80
N VAL A 91 -0.01 24.67 13.22
CA VAL A 91 -0.79 25.58 12.39
C VAL A 91 -0.88 26.96 13.08
N LYS A 92 -1.40 27.99 12.39
CA LYS A 92 -1.57 29.34 12.96
C LYS A 92 -2.87 29.48 13.77
N GLY A 93 -3.89 28.70 13.44
CA GLY A 93 -5.20 28.71 14.07
C GLY A 93 -6.17 27.76 13.39
N GLU A 94 -7.44 28.16 13.34
CA GLU A 94 -8.49 27.39 12.67
C GLU A 94 -8.27 27.28 11.14
N PRO A 95 -8.75 26.21 10.49
CA PRO A 95 -8.64 26.04 9.04
C PRO A 95 -9.25 27.23 8.27
N THR A 96 -8.54 27.68 7.24
CA THR A 96 -8.91 28.84 6.43
C THR A 96 -9.33 28.45 5.01
N GLU A 97 -9.91 29.38 4.23
CA GLU A 97 -10.26 29.10 2.83
C GLU A 97 -9.02 28.77 1.98
N LEU A 98 -7.87 29.38 2.30
CA LEU A 98 -6.60 29.15 1.63
C LEU A 98 -5.66 28.39 2.56
N PHE A 99 -5.03 27.30 2.11
CA PHE A 99 -4.21 26.48 3.01
C PHE A 99 -2.99 27.26 3.53
N ARG A 100 -2.43 28.16 2.71
CA ARG A 100 -1.23 28.95 3.04
C ARG A 100 -1.44 29.89 4.22
N ASP A 101 -2.68 30.36 4.39
CA ASP A 101 -3.01 31.30 5.45
C ASP A 101 -2.85 30.65 6.82
N ASN A 102 -3.10 29.34 6.93
CA ASN A 102 -2.98 28.60 8.19
C ASN A 102 -1.62 27.91 8.42
N LEU A 103 -0.76 27.76 7.41
CA LEU A 103 0.58 27.19 7.60
C LEU A 103 1.50 28.13 8.37
N ARG A 104 2.28 27.59 9.31
CA ARG A 104 3.32 28.34 10.02
C ARG A 104 4.52 28.62 9.11
N ASN A 105 5.17 29.76 9.31
CA ASN A 105 6.34 30.17 8.53
C ASN A 105 7.66 29.52 9.00
N ASP A 106 7.68 28.95 10.20
CA ASP A 106 8.83 28.29 10.82
C ASP A 106 8.80 26.76 10.68
N THR A 107 7.77 26.23 10.02
CA THR A 107 7.52 24.80 9.87
C THR A 107 7.55 24.42 8.40
N SER A 108 8.17 23.28 8.11
CA SER A 108 8.20 22.69 6.77
C SER A 108 7.26 21.49 6.72
N TYR A 109 6.45 21.42 5.68
CA TYR A 109 5.38 20.43 5.54
C TYR A 109 5.62 19.57 4.29
N ILE A 110 4.94 18.42 4.24
CA ILE A 110 4.95 17.53 3.09
C ILE A 110 3.58 16.86 2.89
N THR A 111 3.18 16.70 1.63
CA THR A 111 1.94 16.02 1.21
C THR A 111 2.21 15.17 -0.03
N SER A 112 1.34 14.20 -0.32
CA SER A 112 1.38 13.40 -1.55
C SER A 112 0.00 13.21 -2.15
N TRP A 113 -0.11 12.91 -3.45
CA TRP A 113 -1.37 12.50 -4.07
C TRP A 113 -1.45 10.98 -4.06
N CYS A 114 -2.25 10.43 -3.14
CA CYS A 114 -2.42 9.00 -3.09
C CYS A 114 -3.42 8.57 -4.17
N ASN A 115 -3.17 7.46 -4.86
CA ASN A 115 -4.00 6.98 -5.97
C ASN A 115 -4.17 5.45 -5.96
N ALA A 116 -5.02 4.96 -6.87
CA ALA A 116 -5.46 3.56 -7.00
C ALA A 116 -6.45 3.11 -5.90
N GLY A 117 -6.43 1.83 -5.53
CA GLY A 117 -7.35 1.26 -4.53
C GLY A 117 -6.93 1.55 -3.09
N PHE A 118 -7.84 1.28 -2.14
CA PHE A 118 -7.68 1.56 -0.71
C PHE A 118 -6.30 1.17 -0.13
N THR A 119 -5.82 -0.05 -0.38
CA THR A 119 -4.55 -0.52 0.19
C THR A 119 -3.32 0.08 -0.48
N ASN A 120 -3.42 0.46 -1.75
CA ASN A 120 -2.35 1.21 -2.43
C ASN A 120 -2.25 2.61 -1.82
N GLU A 121 -3.37 3.33 -1.68
CA GLU A 121 -3.40 4.62 -0.99
C GLU A 121 -2.89 4.52 0.46
N PHE A 122 -3.28 3.47 1.19
CA PHE A 122 -2.74 3.22 2.53
C PHE A 122 -1.22 3.08 2.52
N MET A 123 -0.65 2.30 1.59
CA MET A 123 0.80 2.16 1.48
C MET A 123 1.48 3.50 1.17
N GLU A 124 0.88 4.33 0.32
CA GLU A 124 1.36 5.68 0.03
C GLU A 124 1.33 6.58 1.26
N TYR A 125 0.27 6.54 2.06
CA TYR A 125 0.20 7.28 3.33
C TYR A 125 1.30 6.88 4.30
N ILE A 126 1.56 5.58 4.44
CA ILE A 126 2.61 5.08 5.32
C ILE A 126 4.00 5.48 4.79
N ASN A 127 4.21 5.40 3.47
CA ASN A 127 5.44 5.85 2.84
C ASN A 127 5.65 7.37 3.01
N LEU A 128 4.59 8.17 2.86
CA LEU A 128 4.61 9.63 3.08
C LEU A 128 5.03 9.96 4.51
N ILE A 129 4.41 9.33 5.52
CA ILE A 129 4.75 9.59 6.92
C ILE A 129 6.21 9.18 7.20
N TYR A 130 6.66 8.02 6.68
CA TYR A 130 8.04 7.59 6.86
C TYR A 130 9.05 8.53 6.17
N LEU A 131 8.74 8.99 4.95
CA LEU A 131 9.54 10.02 4.27
C LEU A 131 9.58 11.32 5.07
N SER A 132 8.47 11.71 5.69
CA SER A 132 8.35 12.94 6.48
C SER A 132 9.30 12.94 7.67
N ILE A 133 9.46 11.78 8.32
CA ILE A 133 10.46 11.58 9.39
C ILE A 133 11.87 11.84 8.84
N LEU A 134 12.22 11.25 7.69
CA LEU A 134 13.56 11.37 7.10
C LEU A 134 13.84 12.76 6.51
N ALA A 135 12.81 13.45 6.03
CA ALA A 135 12.92 14.76 5.40
C ALA A 135 12.78 15.92 6.41
N GLU A 136 12.56 15.62 7.70
CA GLU A 136 12.30 16.60 8.76
C GLU A 136 11.12 17.54 8.42
N ARG A 137 10.01 16.95 7.96
CA ARG A 137 8.79 17.68 7.57
C ARG A 137 7.58 17.13 8.30
N VAL A 138 6.59 17.99 8.55
CA VAL A 138 5.29 17.59 9.10
C VAL A 138 4.41 17.03 7.97
N PRO A 139 3.96 15.76 8.01
CA PRO A 139 3.06 15.22 7.01
C PRO A 139 1.67 15.86 7.13
N ILE A 140 1.10 16.24 5.98
CA ILE A 140 -0.32 16.57 5.83
C ILE A 140 -0.96 15.47 5.01
N MET A 141 -1.83 14.68 5.65
CA MET A 141 -2.51 13.54 5.08
C MET A 141 -3.72 14.02 4.26
N PRO A 142 -3.79 13.73 2.96
CA PRO A 142 -5.04 13.90 2.23
C PRO A 142 -6.03 12.79 2.61
N PRO A 143 -7.33 13.02 2.36
CA PRO A 143 -8.32 11.97 2.51
C PRO A 143 -8.15 10.90 1.42
N PHE A 144 -8.63 9.69 1.70
CA PHE A 144 -8.85 8.66 0.68
C PHE A 144 -9.80 9.19 -0.38
N ALA A 145 -9.41 9.10 -1.65
CA ALA A 145 -10.15 9.70 -2.74
C ALA A 145 -10.35 8.72 -3.91
N PRO A 146 -11.55 8.63 -4.51
CA PRO A 146 -11.86 7.58 -5.48
C PRO A 146 -10.95 7.63 -6.70
N HIS A 147 -10.43 6.47 -7.09
CA HIS A 147 -9.62 6.28 -8.30
C HIS A 147 -9.85 4.86 -8.87
N ASP A 148 -9.66 4.68 -10.18
CA ASP A 148 -9.83 3.45 -10.98
C ASP A 148 -11.14 2.66 -10.79
N HIS A 149 -11.32 2.03 -9.63
CA HIS A 149 -12.37 1.04 -9.34
C HIS A 149 -13.41 1.53 -8.31
N ILE A 150 -13.27 2.75 -7.81
CA ILE A 150 -14.25 3.40 -6.91
C ILE A 150 -14.83 4.60 -7.65
N SER A 151 -16.16 4.71 -7.68
CA SER A 151 -16.80 5.79 -8.41
C SER A 151 -16.58 7.14 -7.72
N PRO A 152 -16.53 8.26 -8.47
CA PRO A 152 -16.47 9.59 -7.87
C PRO A 152 -17.61 9.87 -6.87
N GLU A 153 -18.75 9.21 -7.02
CA GLU A 153 -19.92 9.31 -6.13
C GLU A 153 -19.66 8.77 -4.72
N ALA A 154 -18.63 7.93 -4.55
CA ALA A 154 -18.23 7.44 -3.24
C ALA A 154 -17.78 8.55 -2.28
N GLY A 155 -17.43 9.73 -2.81
CA GLY A 155 -16.87 10.83 -2.03
C GLY A 155 -15.49 10.49 -1.47
N VAL A 156 -15.02 11.28 -0.52
CA VAL A 156 -13.71 11.09 0.12
C VAL A 156 -13.87 10.65 1.57
N ILE A 157 -12.87 9.97 2.14
CA ILE A 157 -12.85 9.61 3.55
C ILE A 157 -11.58 10.17 4.22
N PRO A 158 -11.70 11.04 5.24
CA PRO A 158 -10.56 11.51 6.01
C PRO A 158 -9.71 10.36 6.55
N PHE A 159 -8.39 10.54 6.56
CA PHE A 159 -7.47 9.53 7.07
C PHE A 159 -7.76 9.21 8.54
N GLY A 160 -8.07 10.23 9.34
CA GLY A 160 -8.43 10.15 10.75
C GLY A 160 -9.79 9.52 11.03
N GLU A 161 -10.67 9.40 10.03
CA GLU A 161 -11.93 8.65 10.19
C GLU A 161 -11.66 7.14 10.26
N ILE A 162 -10.65 6.68 9.51
CA ILE A 162 -10.27 5.27 9.44
C ILE A 162 -9.23 4.91 10.49
N PHE A 163 -8.22 5.75 10.69
CA PHE A 163 -7.09 5.49 11.57
C PHE A 163 -7.05 6.40 12.78
N ASN A 164 -6.73 5.84 13.94
CA ASN A 164 -6.62 6.56 15.19
C ASN A 164 -5.38 7.46 15.20
N LEU A 165 -5.54 8.71 14.78
CA LEU A 165 -4.45 9.69 14.71
C LEU A 165 -3.87 10.04 16.08
N THR A 166 -4.67 10.03 17.15
CA THR A 166 -4.16 10.25 18.51
C THR A 166 -3.15 9.17 18.89
N HIS A 167 -3.48 7.89 18.66
CA HIS A 167 -2.55 6.79 18.90
C HIS A 167 -1.30 6.90 18.01
N LEU A 168 -1.49 7.18 16.71
CA LEU A 168 -0.41 7.24 15.75
C LEU A 168 0.59 8.37 16.06
N ARG A 169 0.09 9.59 16.33
CA ARG A 169 0.93 10.74 16.73
C ARG A 169 1.71 10.44 18.00
N SER A 170 1.05 9.85 19.01
CA SER A 170 1.66 9.52 20.29
C SER A 170 2.80 8.49 20.16
N VAL A 171 2.56 7.39 19.42
CA VAL A 171 3.57 6.32 19.29
C VAL A 171 4.73 6.70 18.38
N LEU A 172 4.46 7.48 17.32
CA LEU A 172 5.50 7.97 16.42
C LEU A 172 6.23 9.19 16.98
N ARG A 173 5.65 9.86 17.98
CA ARG A 173 6.17 11.10 18.56
C ARG A 173 6.42 12.15 17.49
N MET A 174 5.41 12.37 16.66
CA MET A 174 5.46 13.35 15.58
C MET A 174 4.08 13.92 15.32
N PRO A 175 3.98 15.20 14.90
CA PRO A 175 2.71 15.72 14.40
C PRO A 175 2.36 15.03 13.08
N ILE A 176 1.06 14.81 12.89
CA ILE A 176 0.50 14.34 11.62
C ILE A 176 -0.75 15.17 11.41
N LEU A 177 -0.76 16.03 10.41
CA LEU A 177 -1.91 16.87 10.08
C LEU A 177 -2.80 16.17 9.07
N GLU A 178 -4.07 16.55 9.02
CA GLU A 178 -4.95 16.31 7.88
C GLU A 178 -5.17 17.62 7.12
N TRP A 179 -5.58 17.55 5.86
CA TRP A 179 -5.90 18.77 5.10
C TRP A 179 -7.01 19.62 5.74
N SER A 180 -7.93 18.97 6.47
CA SER A 180 -8.96 19.66 7.25
C SER A 180 -8.41 20.45 8.43
N ASP A 181 -7.16 20.23 8.87
CA ASP A 181 -6.51 21.04 9.91
C ASP A 181 -6.01 22.38 9.36
N ILE A 182 -5.82 22.52 8.04
CA ILE A 182 -5.20 23.69 7.42
C ILE A 182 -6.11 24.44 6.45
N LYS A 183 -7.08 23.75 5.86
CA LYS A 183 -7.99 24.31 4.86
C LYS A 183 -9.44 23.93 5.16
N THR A 184 -10.36 24.88 5.01
CA THR A 184 -11.79 24.60 5.03
C THR A 184 -12.15 23.78 3.80
N LEU A 185 -12.50 22.51 4.01
CA LEU A 185 -12.85 21.59 2.94
C LEU A 185 -14.38 21.48 2.78
N PRO A 186 -14.86 21.15 1.57
CA PRO A 186 -16.28 20.88 1.36
C PRO A 186 -16.72 19.61 2.11
N ILE A 187 -18.03 19.41 2.24
CA ILE A 187 -18.61 18.20 2.83
C ILE A 187 -18.12 16.98 2.03
N THR A 188 -17.80 15.89 2.71
CA THR A 188 -17.19 14.68 2.11
C THR A 188 -18.12 13.88 1.20
N SER A 189 -19.41 14.21 1.13
CA SER A 189 -20.43 13.51 0.34
C SER A 189 -20.68 14.14 -1.04
N PHE A 190 -20.91 13.30 -2.04
CA PHE A 190 -21.27 13.71 -3.39
C PHE A 190 -22.66 14.40 -3.47
N PRO A 191 -22.87 15.39 -4.37
CA PRO A 191 -21.89 16.01 -5.28
C PRO A 191 -21.05 17.13 -4.66
N GLN A 192 -21.37 17.56 -3.43
CA GLN A 192 -20.76 18.74 -2.80
C GLN A 192 -19.27 18.55 -2.52
N VAL A 193 -18.78 17.31 -2.39
CA VAL A 193 -17.37 16.94 -2.17
C VAL A 193 -16.39 17.55 -3.16
N TYR A 194 -16.81 17.90 -4.38
CA TYR A 194 -15.96 18.51 -5.39
C TYR A 194 -16.27 19.99 -5.66
N SER A 195 -17.08 20.62 -4.80
CA SER A 195 -17.51 22.01 -4.92
C SER A 195 -16.68 22.93 -4.03
N THR A 196 -15.40 23.10 -4.36
CA THR A 196 -14.50 24.01 -3.64
C THR A 196 -14.73 25.47 -4.04
N GLN A 197 -14.63 26.36 -3.05
CA GLN A 197 -14.83 27.81 -3.25
C GLN A 197 -13.56 28.48 -3.79
N SER A 198 -12.40 27.99 -3.36
CA SER A 198 -11.08 28.50 -3.73
C SER A 198 -10.22 27.39 -4.37
N VAL A 199 -9.56 27.73 -5.46
CA VAL A 199 -8.54 26.88 -6.09
C VAL A 199 -7.19 27.57 -5.96
N GLU A 200 -6.22 26.90 -5.34
CA GLU A 200 -4.89 27.45 -5.09
C GLU A 200 -3.83 26.73 -5.91
N PRO A 201 -2.90 27.47 -6.54
CA PRO A 201 -1.86 26.83 -7.32
C PRO A 201 -0.73 26.32 -6.42
N LEU A 202 -0.18 25.17 -6.77
CA LEU A 202 0.87 24.49 -5.99
C LEU A 202 1.94 23.90 -6.91
N GLY A 203 3.21 24.19 -6.63
CA GLY A 203 4.29 23.49 -7.31
C GLY A 203 4.59 22.16 -6.64
N CYS A 204 4.63 21.09 -7.43
CA CYS A 204 4.81 19.72 -6.98
C CYS A 204 6.01 19.06 -7.65
N TRP A 205 6.56 18.07 -6.96
CA TRP A 205 7.48 17.11 -7.54
C TRP A 205 6.71 15.96 -8.18
N SER A 206 7.21 15.49 -9.33
CA SER A 206 6.80 14.22 -9.91
C SER A 206 7.88 13.15 -9.76
N THR A 207 7.47 11.99 -9.26
CA THR A 207 8.30 10.80 -9.13
C THR A 207 8.17 9.86 -10.33
N ARG A 208 7.49 10.26 -11.40
CA ARG A 208 7.36 9.46 -12.61
C ARG A 208 8.70 9.24 -13.32
N PRO A 209 8.96 8.05 -13.88
CA PRO A 209 10.21 7.76 -14.61
C PRO A 209 10.32 8.62 -15.87
N GLU A 210 11.54 8.82 -16.37
CA GLU A 210 11.83 9.70 -17.52
C GLU A 210 10.99 9.37 -18.75
N GLU A 211 10.72 8.08 -18.98
CA GLU A 211 9.92 7.59 -20.11
C GLU A 211 8.41 7.95 -20.02
N THR A 212 7.92 8.37 -18.85
CA THR A 212 6.53 8.82 -18.69
C THR A 212 6.45 10.34 -18.75
N ASN A 213 5.66 10.88 -19.67
CA ASN A 213 5.51 12.33 -19.84
C ASN A 213 4.56 12.99 -18.83
N ASP A 214 3.58 12.25 -18.31
CA ASP A 214 2.54 12.80 -17.44
C ASP A 214 2.77 12.46 -15.96
N PRO A 215 2.52 13.40 -15.03
CA PRO A 215 2.57 13.15 -13.59
C PRO A 215 1.40 12.27 -13.17
N VAL A 216 1.48 11.70 -11.97
CA VAL A 216 0.26 11.16 -11.33
C VAL A 216 -0.66 12.33 -10.96
N ARG A 217 -1.92 12.24 -11.37
CA ARG A 217 -2.98 13.18 -10.97
C ARG A 217 -4.12 12.39 -10.33
N ASN A 218 -4.52 12.78 -9.13
CA ASN A 218 -5.78 12.34 -8.54
C ASN A 218 -6.79 13.50 -8.66
N ASP A 219 -7.54 13.53 -9.76
CA ASP A 219 -8.42 14.63 -10.12
C ASP A 219 -9.59 14.82 -9.14
N ASN A 220 -10.06 13.74 -8.50
CA ASN A 220 -11.08 13.80 -7.47
C ASN A 220 -10.51 14.47 -6.22
N LEU A 221 -9.32 14.03 -5.79
CA LEU A 221 -8.63 14.63 -4.65
C LEU A 221 -8.30 16.11 -4.88
N MET A 222 -7.74 16.46 -6.04
CA MET A 222 -7.35 17.85 -6.33
C MET A 222 -8.56 18.78 -6.35
N ARG A 223 -9.70 18.33 -6.90
CA ARG A 223 -10.96 19.08 -6.86
C ARG A 223 -11.50 19.22 -5.44
N HIS A 224 -11.42 18.17 -4.63
CA HIS A 224 -11.85 18.19 -3.23
C HIS A 224 -11.01 19.16 -2.38
N LEU A 225 -9.69 19.18 -2.58
CA LEU A 225 -8.78 20.06 -1.86
C LEU A 225 -8.74 21.48 -2.42
N GLY A 226 -9.25 21.70 -3.64
CA GLY A 226 -9.18 22.99 -4.32
C GLY A 226 -7.73 23.37 -4.61
N LEU A 227 -7.00 22.46 -5.26
CA LEU A 227 -5.60 22.64 -5.62
C LEU A 227 -5.43 22.55 -7.14
N ASP A 228 -4.56 23.39 -7.68
CA ASP A 228 -4.14 23.37 -9.09
C ASP A 228 -2.62 23.13 -9.22
N PRO A 229 -2.17 21.87 -9.20
CA PRO A 229 -0.76 21.56 -9.15
C PRO A 229 -0.06 21.62 -10.52
N SER A 230 1.13 22.22 -10.57
CA SER A 230 2.11 22.05 -11.65
C SER A 230 3.27 21.18 -11.19
N TYR A 231 3.91 20.45 -12.11
CA TYR A 231 4.87 19.40 -11.75
C TYR A 231 6.25 19.64 -12.33
N THR A 232 7.28 19.44 -11.51
CA THR A 232 8.69 19.30 -11.93
C THR A 232 9.14 17.88 -11.64
N ARG A 233 9.76 17.21 -12.61
CA ARG A 233 10.26 15.85 -12.42
C ARG A 233 11.43 15.84 -11.43
N MET A 234 11.43 14.90 -10.49
CA MET A 234 12.60 14.65 -9.66
C MET A 234 13.75 14.05 -10.50
N PRO A 235 15.02 14.44 -10.26
CA PRO A 235 16.17 13.91 -11.01
C PRO A 235 16.39 12.41 -10.81
N ASP A 236 16.99 11.73 -11.79
CA ASP A 236 17.22 10.27 -11.76
C ASP A 236 18.10 9.78 -10.60
N LEU A 237 18.84 10.67 -9.94
CA LEU A 237 19.63 10.33 -8.77
C LEU A 237 18.77 9.68 -7.68
N ILE A 238 17.49 10.02 -7.56
CA ILE A 238 16.58 9.47 -6.55
C ILE A 238 16.15 8.03 -6.81
N ARG A 239 16.39 7.51 -8.01
CA ARG A 239 15.99 6.17 -8.44
C ARG A 239 16.81 5.09 -7.75
N GLN A 240 16.23 3.90 -7.62
CA GLN A 240 16.98 2.72 -7.19
C GLN A 240 18.02 2.31 -8.24
N SER A 241 17.62 2.29 -9.52
CA SER A 241 18.50 2.06 -10.67
C SER A 241 18.53 3.29 -11.59
N ALA A 242 19.53 4.17 -11.38
CA ALA A 242 19.64 5.43 -12.14
C ALA A 242 19.90 5.23 -13.65
N ASN A 243 20.36 4.06 -14.08
CA ASN A 243 20.60 3.76 -15.50
C ASN A 243 19.35 3.22 -16.22
N ASN A 244 18.27 2.94 -15.48
CA ASN A 244 17.01 2.45 -16.05
C ASN A 244 16.01 3.61 -16.15
N ARG A 245 15.79 4.11 -17.37
CA ARG A 245 14.90 5.26 -17.63
C ARG A 245 13.43 4.98 -17.32
N GLY A 246 13.04 3.71 -17.24
CA GLY A 246 11.72 3.23 -16.82
C GLY A 246 11.62 2.86 -15.33
N GLU A 247 12.62 3.18 -14.51
CA GLU A 247 12.62 2.81 -13.08
C GLU A 247 11.56 3.57 -12.28
N ASN A 248 10.53 2.84 -11.83
CA ASN A 248 9.49 3.41 -10.97
C ASN A 248 9.95 3.55 -9.52
N HIS A 249 10.90 2.72 -9.05
CA HIS A 249 11.26 2.72 -7.64
C HIS A 249 12.24 3.83 -7.27
N ILE A 250 11.92 4.48 -6.17
CA ILE A 250 12.62 5.65 -5.64
C ILE A 250 13.06 5.39 -4.20
N VAL A 251 14.23 5.90 -3.85
CA VAL A 251 14.85 5.58 -2.56
C VAL A 251 14.54 6.66 -1.53
N PHE A 252 13.93 6.29 -0.41
CA PHE A 252 13.50 7.19 0.67
C PHE A 252 14.58 8.21 1.05
N ALA A 253 15.79 7.74 1.38
CA ALA A 253 16.88 8.62 1.81
C ALA A 253 17.30 9.63 0.73
N LYS A 254 17.20 9.26 -0.55
CA LYS A 254 17.56 10.15 -1.66
C LYS A 254 16.47 11.20 -1.91
N VAL A 255 15.20 10.81 -1.80
CA VAL A 255 14.07 11.75 -1.88
C VAL A 255 14.11 12.70 -0.70
N ALA A 256 14.32 12.22 0.52
CA ALA A 256 14.48 13.03 1.72
C ALA A 256 15.57 14.09 1.55
N ALA A 257 16.76 13.69 1.05
CA ALA A 257 17.84 14.62 0.75
C ALA A 257 17.46 15.65 -0.34
N ALA A 258 16.68 15.24 -1.34
CA ALA A 258 16.23 16.14 -2.42
C ALA A 258 15.24 17.20 -1.94
N VAL A 259 14.45 16.92 -0.90
CA VAL A 259 13.41 17.83 -0.40
C VAL A 259 13.69 18.40 1.00
N HIS A 260 14.87 18.15 1.56
CA HIS A 260 15.22 18.58 2.92
C HIS A 260 15.13 20.11 3.08
N PRO A 261 14.47 20.65 4.13
CA PRO A 261 14.23 22.08 4.28
C PRO A 261 15.51 22.89 4.55
N GLY A 262 16.50 22.30 5.25
CA GLY A 262 17.76 22.95 5.62
C GLY A 262 18.83 23.03 4.52
N GLY A 263 18.49 22.72 3.26
CA GLY A 263 19.45 22.69 2.15
C GLY A 263 19.24 21.47 1.26
N PRO A 264 18.28 21.52 0.32
CA PRO A 264 17.97 20.37 -0.53
C PRO A 264 19.15 20.06 -1.46
N LEU A 265 19.41 18.77 -1.66
CA LEU A 265 20.43 18.28 -2.61
C LEU A 265 20.13 18.71 -4.05
N VAL A 266 18.84 18.87 -4.38
CA VAL A 266 18.37 19.23 -5.71
C VAL A 266 18.02 20.71 -5.75
N LYS A 267 18.61 21.44 -6.70
CA LYS A 267 18.25 22.83 -7.00
C LYS A 267 17.17 22.86 -8.06
N GLN A 268 15.97 23.26 -7.67
CA GLN A 268 14.80 23.25 -8.54
C GLN A 268 14.85 24.29 -9.67
N ASP A 269 15.65 25.34 -9.54
CA ASP A 269 15.73 26.43 -10.52
C ASP A 269 16.15 25.93 -11.90
N ASP A 270 17.05 24.95 -11.92
CA ASP A 270 17.64 24.39 -13.15
C ASP A 270 16.79 23.30 -13.80
N LEU A 271 15.72 22.84 -13.14
CA LEU A 271 14.92 21.71 -13.62
C LEU A 271 13.74 22.14 -14.50
N PRO A 272 13.47 21.45 -15.62
CA PRO A 272 12.34 21.76 -16.47
C PRO A 272 11.01 21.39 -15.79
N ILE A 273 9.97 22.19 -16.06
CA ILE A 273 8.59 21.83 -15.73
C ILE A 273 8.20 20.62 -16.58
N MET A 274 7.74 19.57 -15.91
CA MET A 274 7.23 18.35 -16.53
C MET A 274 5.81 18.55 -17.05
N ALA A 275 4.94 19.16 -16.23
CA ALA A 275 3.57 19.46 -16.62
C ALA A 275 3.08 20.75 -15.99
N GLU A 276 2.35 21.56 -16.76
CA GLU A 276 1.69 22.77 -16.25
C GLU A 276 0.50 22.40 -15.36
N SER A 277 0.05 23.38 -14.58
CA SER A 277 -1.23 23.30 -13.89
C SER A 277 -2.38 23.35 -14.91
N ARG A 278 -3.61 23.03 -14.48
CA ARG A 278 -4.79 23.08 -15.36
C ARG A 278 -5.08 24.49 -15.85
N GLU A 279 -4.76 25.50 -15.05
CA GLU A 279 -4.85 26.91 -15.40
C GLU A 279 -3.60 27.42 -16.18
N GLY A 280 -2.69 26.52 -16.59
CA GLY A 280 -1.50 26.85 -17.39
C GLY A 280 -0.35 27.45 -16.58
N LEU A 281 -0.37 27.30 -15.24
CA LEU A 281 0.70 27.82 -14.39
C LEU A 281 1.93 26.91 -14.40
N ARG A 282 3.10 27.54 -14.37
CA ARG A 282 4.42 26.90 -14.38
C ARG A 282 5.13 27.18 -13.06
N LEU A 283 4.66 26.58 -11.97
CA LEU A 283 5.28 26.75 -10.65
C LEU A 283 6.37 25.72 -10.42
N LYS A 284 7.47 26.18 -9.81
CA LYS A 284 8.48 25.31 -9.24
C LYS A 284 7.96 24.66 -7.96
N PRO A 285 8.48 23.49 -7.56
CA PRO A 285 8.07 22.83 -6.33
C PRO A 285 8.10 23.76 -5.12
N ASP A 286 7.06 23.68 -4.31
CA ASP A 286 6.93 24.53 -3.13
C ASP A 286 7.89 24.07 -2.03
N THR A 287 8.64 25.03 -1.48
CA THR A 287 9.69 24.74 -0.49
C THR A 287 9.13 24.62 0.93
N GLN A 288 8.03 25.32 1.24
CA GLN A 288 7.35 25.25 2.52
C GLN A 288 6.47 24.01 2.59
N LEU A 289 5.60 23.81 1.60
CA LEU A 289 4.75 22.62 1.45
C LEU A 289 5.28 21.75 0.31
N THR A 290 6.19 20.83 0.62
CA THR A 290 6.64 19.87 -0.40
C THR A 290 5.47 18.99 -0.83
N CYS A 291 5.19 18.99 -2.11
CA CYS A 291 4.18 18.15 -2.72
C CYS A 291 4.84 17.09 -3.60
N ILE A 292 4.42 15.84 -3.49
CA ILE A 292 4.90 14.71 -4.30
C ILE A 292 3.72 14.04 -4.97
N ASP A 293 3.79 13.75 -6.27
CA ASP A 293 2.65 13.19 -6.99
C ASP A 293 2.33 11.72 -6.65
N GLN A 294 3.32 10.91 -6.30
CA GLN A 294 3.14 9.50 -5.99
C GLN A 294 4.25 9.00 -5.04
N THR A 295 3.88 8.22 -4.02
CA THR A 295 4.84 7.64 -3.05
C THR A 295 4.80 6.11 -2.99
N TYR A 296 3.95 5.47 -3.80
CA TYR A 296 3.75 4.01 -3.79
C TYR A 296 5.03 3.20 -3.97
N TYR A 297 5.87 3.59 -4.93
CA TYR A 297 7.11 2.88 -5.29
C TYR A 297 8.33 3.31 -4.44
N MET A 298 8.12 3.87 -3.25
CA MET A 298 9.22 4.19 -2.34
C MET A 298 9.79 2.94 -1.68
N THR A 299 11.11 2.91 -1.56
CA THR A 299 11.88 1.81 -0.95
C THR A 299 13.07 2.34 -0.17
N SER A 300 13.58 1.57 0.79
CA SER A 300 14.88 1.80 1.42
C SER A 300 16.06 1.66 0.46
N GLY A 301 15.84 1.05 -0.72
CA GLY A 301 16.86 0.68 -1.69
C GLY A 301 17.43 -0.73 -1.48
N ALA A 302 17.05 -1.42 -0.40
CA ALA A 302 17.46 -2.80 -0.14
C ALA A 302 16.69 -3.80 -1.02
N GLU A 303 15.39 -3.58 -1.24
CA GLU A 303 14.57 -4.37 -2.16
C GLU A 303 13.49 -3.52 -2.83
N TYR A 304 13.12 -3.88 -4.06
CA TYR A 304 12.12 -3.13 -4.85
C TYR A 304 10.75 -3.09 -4.16
N TYR A 305 10.15 -4.27 -3.95
CA TYR A 305 8.88 -4.42 -3.25
C TYR A 305 9.14 -4.87 -1.82
N GLU A 306 9.69 -3.97 -1.00
CA GLU A 306 10.16 -4.33 0.35
C GLU A 306 9.03 -4.59 1.35
N TRP A 307 7.82 -4.08 1.11
CA TRP A 307 6.65 -4.25 2.00
C TRP A 307 6.32 -5.72 2.32
N ARG A 308 6.70 -6.65 1.42
CA ARG A 308 6.59 -8.10 1.63
C ARG A 308 7.56 -8.67 2.66
N PHE A 309 8.47 -7.86 3.20
CA PHE A 309 9.40 -8.25 4.27
C PHE A 309 9.13 -7.52 5.59
N ALA A 310 9.28 -8.22 6.71
CA ALA A 310 9.01 -7.70 8.05
C ALA A 310 9.98 -6.57 8.47
N TRP A 311 11.12 -6.46 7.78
CA TRP A 311 12.09 -5.40 8.00
C TRP A 311 11.77 -4.10 7.24
N SER A 312 10.79 -4.09 6.33
CA SER A 312 10.41 -2.88 5.58
C SER A 312 10.24 -1.70 6.54
N PRO A 313 11.03 -0.63 6.39
CA PRO A 313 11.03 0.45 7.37
C PRO A 313 9.70 1.21 7.40
N ALA A 314 9.08 1.45 6.24
CA ALA A 314 7.77 2.10 6.18
C ALA A 314 6.71 1.33 6.98
N TRP A 315 6.62 0.01 6.79
CA TRP A 315 5.73 -0.82 7.60
C TRP A 315 6.13 -0.86 9.07
N ARG A 316 7.40 -1.19 9.35
CA ARG A 316 7.91 -1.44 10.70
C ARG A 316 7.83 -0.21 11.61
N PHE A 317 8.16 0.96 11.09
CA PHE A 317 8.21 2.19 11.88
C PHE A 317 6.91 2.97 11.83
N VAL A 318 6.06 2.78 10.84
CA VAL A 318 4.81 3.55 10.68
C VAL A 318 3.60 2.63 10.50
N GLY A 319 3.58 1.80 9.46
CA GLY A 319 2.38 1.04 9.04
C GLY A 319 1.76 0.17 10.14
N ARG A 320 2.59 -0.53 10.93
CA ARG A 320 2.12 -1.38 12.03
C ARG A 320 1.46 -0.59 13.18
N HIS A 321 1.66 0.73 13.22
CA HIS A 321 1.12 1.63 14.23
C HIS A 321 -0.18 2.33 13.80
N ALA A 322 -0.54 2.27 12.52
CA ALA A 322 -1.77 2.83 11.99
C ALA A 322 -2.99 1.95 12.35
N ARG A 323 -3.41 2.01 13.63
CA ARG A 323 -4.57 1.28 14.16
C ARG A 323 -5.87 1.91 13.70
N PHE A 324 -6.86 1.07 13.41
CA PHE A 324 -8.20 1.55 13.07
C PHE A 324 -8.84 2.31 14.23
N THR A 325 -9.76 3.23 13.91
CA THR A 325 -10.65 3.84 14.91
C THR A 325 -11.59 2.78 15.50
N THR A 326 -12.03 2.99 16.74
CA THR A 326 -13.01 2.09 17.38
C THR A 326 -14.30 2.02 16.58
N THR A 327 -14.76 3.14 16.02
CA THR A 327 -15.96 3.19 15.18
C THR A 327 -15.89 2.26 13.97
N VAL A 328 -14.73 2.18 13.31
CA VAL A 328 -14.52 1.28 12.17
C VAL A 328 -14.43 -0.18 12.62
N VAL A 329 -13.74 -0.45 13.75
CA VAL A 329 -13.64 -1.79 14.34
C VAL A 329 -15.00 -2.30 14.79
N ASP A 330 -15.76 -1.53 15.58
CA ASP A 330 -17.08 -1.89 16.10
C ASP A 330 -18.05 -2.23 14.96
N ARG A 331 -17.94 -1.48 13.84
CA ARG A 331 -18.74 -1.75 12.65
C ARG A 331 -18.39 -3.11 12.06
N ALA A 332 -17.11 -3.35 11.79
CA ALA A 332 -16.62 -4.61 11.22
C ALA A 332 -16.93 -5.81 12.13
N GLU A 333 -16.77 -5.68 13.45
CA GLU A 333 -17.18 -6.68 14.42
C GLU A 333 -18.68 -6.94 14.37
N GLY A 334 -19.50 -5.90 14.20
CA GLY A 334 -20.93 -6.05 13.98
C GLY A 334 -21.26 -6.97 12.79
N TYR A 335 -20.56 -6.82 11.68
CA TYR A 335 -20.68 -7.72 10.52
C TYR A 335 -20.25 -9.14 10.88
N LEU A 336 -19.06 -9.32 11.45
CA LEU A 336 -18.55 -10.63 11.88
C LEU A 336 -19.52 -11.38 12.79
N ARG A 337 -20.11 -10.68 13.77
CA ARG A 337 -21.08 -11.29 14.70
C ARG A 337 -22.31 -11.82 13.98
N ARG A 338 -22.85 -11.08 13.01
CA ARG A 338 -24.00 -11.55 12.22
C ARG A 338 -23.61 -12.71 11.32
N THR A 339 -22.45 -12.64 10.68
CA THR A 339 -21.90 -13.71 9.83
C THR A 339 -21.68 -15.01 10.63
N PHE A 340 -21.14 -14.93 11.84
CA PHE A 340 -20.95 -16.09 12.73
C PHE A 340 -22.19 -16.44 13.58
N GLN A 341 -23.30 -15.71 13.40
CA GLN A 341 -24.57 -15.93 14.13
C GLN A 341 -24.42 -15.84 15.66
N LEU A 342 -23.56 -14.94 16.13
CA LEU A 342 -23.23 -14.76 17.55
C LEU A 342 -24.21 -13.79 18.23
N GLY A 343 -24.57 -14.09 19.48
CA GLY A 343 -25.36 -13.19 20.33
C GLY A 343 -24.55 -11.95 20.79
N PRO A 344 -25.17 -10.82 21.16
CA PRO A 344 -24.50 -9.53 21.35
C PRO A 344 -23.38 -9.49 22.40
N THR A 345 -23.37 -10.45 23.34
CA THR A 345 -22.37 -10.57 24.41
C THR A 345 -21.50 -11.82 24.28
N GLU A 346 -21.72 -12.64 23.25
CA GLU A 346 -20.96 -13.87 23.02
C GLU A 346 -19.53 -13.56 22.60
N GLU A 347 -18.52 -14.27 23.11
CA GLU A 347 -17.13 -13.99 22.75
C GLU A 347 -16.88 -14.23 21.25
N MET A 348 -16.15 -13.33 20.59
CA MET A 348 -15.76 -13.52 19.19
C MET A 348 -14.79 -14.71 19.09
N PRO A 349 -15.11 -15.77 18.34
CA PRO A 349 -14.20 -16.90 18.20
C PRO A 349 -12.93 -16.48 17.48
N LYS A 350 -11.82 -17.17 17.74
CA LYS A 350 -10.64 -17.06 16.88
C LYS A 350 -10.98 -17.60 15.50
N PHE A 351 -10.53 -16.90 14.46
CA PHE A 351 -10.84 -17.24 13.07
C PHE A 351 -9.63 -17.03 12.16
N ILE A 352 -9.66 -17.72 11.01
CA ILE A 352 -8.77 -17.49 9.88
C ILE A 352 -9.53 -16.62 8.87
N ALA A 353 -8.92 -15.53 8.44
CA ALA A 353 -9.42 -14.75 7.31
C ALA A 353 -8.70 -15.14 6.03
N VAL A 354 -9.44 -15.13 4.93
CA VAL A 354 -8.96 -15.52 3.60
C VAL A 354 -9.28 -14.40 2.63
N HIS A 355 -8.31 -13.99 1.82
CA HIS A 355 -8.52 -13.04 0.74
C HIS A 355 -8.17 -13.68 -0.61
N MET A 356 -9.18 -13.86 -1.45
CA MET A 356 -9.07 -14.42 -2.80
C MET A 356 -9.33 -13.32 -3.83
N ARG A 357 -8.28 -12.74 -4.39
CA ARG A 357 -8.38 -11.67 -5.40
C ARG A 357 -8.64 -12.27 -6.79
N HIS A 358 -9.85 -12.09 -7.32
CA HIS A 358 -10.29 -12.64 -8.59
C HIS A 358 -10.73 -11.60 -9.63
N GLY A 359 -11.55 -10.62 -9.21
CA GLY A 359 -12.41 -9.79 -10.06
C GLY A 359 -11.72 -9.03 -11.22
N ASP A 360 -11.48 -7.74 -11.03
CA ASP A 360 -10.83 -6.87 -12.03
C ASP A 360 -9.35 -7.23 -12.30
N PHE A 361 -8.80 -8.12 -11.47
CA PHE A 361 -7.40 -8.47 -11.49
C PHE A 361 -7.04 -9.31 -12.72
N ILE A 362 -8.02 -9.93 -13.37
CA ILE A 362 -7.85 -10.72 -14.60
C ILE A 362 -7.10 -9.96 -15.70
N ASP A 363 -7.30 -8.65 -15.81
CA ASP A 363 -6.68 -7.80 -16.84
C ASP A 363 -5.22 -7.43 -16.51
N ASN A 364 -4.85 -7.50 -15.22
CA ASN A 364 -3.49 -7.22 -14.74
C ASN A 364 -2.63 -8.50 -14.59
N CYS A 365 -3.24 -9.65 -14.86
CA CYS A 365 -2.57 -10.93 -14.88
C CYS A 365 -1.76 -11.12 -16.17
N TYR A 366 -0.45 -10.87 -16.10
CA TYR A 366 0.46 -11.10 -17.23
C TYR A 366 0.39 -12.52 -17.80
N PHE A 367 -0.02 -13.50 -16.97
CA PHE A 367 -0.23 -14.89 -17.37
C PHE A 367 -1.50 -15.44 -16.71
N ALA A 368 -2.44 -15.97 -17.51
CA ALA A 368 -3.63 -16.63 -17.02
C ALA A 368 -3.25 -17.79 -16.06
N GLY A 369 -3.80 -17.78 -14.85
CA GLY A 369 -3.53 -18.76 -13.79
C GLY A 369 -2.58 -18.27 -12.68
N HIS A 370 -1.65 -17.35 -12.95
CA HIS A 370 -0.61 -16.93 -11.99
C HIS A 370 -1.12 -16.09 -10.81
N CYS A 371 -2.33 -15.58 -10.92
CA CYS A 371 -2.93 -14.57 -10.05
C CYS A 371 -4.37 -14.91 -9.64
N LEU A 372 -5.02 -15.83 -10.37
CA LEU A 372 -6.40 -16.28 -10.20
C LEU A 372 -6.40 -17.75 -9.79
N SER A 373 -5.90 -18.03 -8.59
CA SER A 373 -5.86 -19.40 -8.06
C SER A 373 -7.27 -19.92 -7.78
N THR A 374 -7.53 -21.21 -8.02
CA THR A 374 -8.81 -21.82 -7.63
C THR A 374 -8.95 -21.91 -6.10
N VAL A 375 -10.09 -22.39 -5.61
CA VAL A 375 -10.35 -22.54 -4.17
C VAL A 375 -9.42 -23.58 -3.51
N GLU A 376 -8.96 -24.58 -4.24
CA GLU A 376 -8.18 -25.73 -3.74
C GLU A 376 -6.80 -25.35 -3.14
N PRO A 377 -5.94 -24.54 -3.80
CA PRO A 377 -4.71 -24.04 -3.18
C PRO A 377 -4.96 -23.34 -1.85
N PHE A 378 -5.98 -22.50 -1.76
CA PHE A 378 -6.35 -21.84 -0.51
C PHE A 378 -6.81 -22.84 0.55
N ALA A 379 -7.65 -23.82 0.19
CA ALA A 379 -8.07 -24.89 1.10
C ALA A 379 -6.86 -25.60 1.72
N THR A 380 -5.87 -25.92 0.89
CA THR A 380 -4.61 -26.54 1.34
C THR A 380 -3.84 -25.65 2.31
N LYS A 381 -3.69 -24.35 2.01
CA LYS A 381 -3.01 -23.42 2.91
C LYS A 381 -3.81 -23.13 4.19
N ILE A 382 -5.14 -23.19 4.16
CA ILE A 382 -6.00 -23.03 5.35
C ILE A 382 -5.77 -24.19 6.32
N GLU A 383 -5.73 -25.44 5.85
CA GLU A 383 -5.42 -26.59 6.72
C GLU A 383 -4.00 -26.47 7.30
N ARG A 384 -3.00 -26.12 6.46
CA ARG A 384 -1.65 -25.83 6.95
C ARG A 384 -1.62 -24.68 7.97
N MET A 385 -2.46 -23.67 7.81
CA MET A 385 -2.58 -22.56 8.77
C MET A 385 -3.14 -23.05 10.11
N LYS A 386 -4.18 -23.90 10.09
CA LYS A 386 -4.74 -24.50 11.31
C LYS A 386 -3.70 -25.33 12.07
N GLU A 387 -2.94 -26.16 11.35
CA GLU A 387 -1.84 -26.95 11.93
C GLU A 387 -0.81 -26.04 12.60
N ARG A 388 -0.31 -25.02 11.89
CA ARG A 388 0.69 -24.10 12.43
C ARG A 388 0.19 -23.28 13.60
N LEU A 389 -1.07 -22.83 13.59
CA LEU A 389 -1.65 -22.12 14.74
C LEU A 389 -1.74 -23.03 15.96
N LEU A 390 -2.08 -24.30 15.79
CA LEU A 390 -2.10 -25.26 16.88
C LEU A 390 -0.70 -25.55 17.41
N GLU A 391 0.26 -25.83 16.52
CA GLU A 391 1.63 -26.21 16.88
C GLU A 391 2.44 -25.04 17.45
N GLU A 392 2.41 -23.87 16.80
CA GLU A 392 3.28 -22.74 17.14
C GLU A 392 2.65 -21.79 18.16
N ARG A 393 1.32 -21.82 18.33
CA ARG A 393 0.59 -20.87 19.20
C ARG A 393 -0.37 -21.56 20.18
N GLY A 394 -0.61 -22.86 20.05
CA GLY A 394 -1.60 -23.56 20.88
C GLY A 394 -3.04 -23.12 20.60
N ILE A 395 -3.31 -22.56 19.43
CA ILE A 395 -4.62 -22.01 19.07
C ILE A 395 -5.31 -22.95 18.08
N SER A 396 -6.46 -23.51 18.48
CA SER A 396 -7.34 -24.24 17.58
C SER A 396 -8.36 -23.28 16.96
N VAL A 397 -8.52 -23.35 15.64
CA VAL A 397 -9.45 -22.49 14.88
C VAL A 397 -10.33 -23.34 13.98
N SER A 398 -11.65 -23.16 14.10
CA SER A 398 -12.67 -23.78 13.24
C SER A 398 -13.31 -22.80 12.26
N HIS A 399 -13.32 -21.50 12.57
CA HIS A 399 -13.99 -20.49 11.76
C HIS A 399 -13.06 -19.96 10.67
N VAL A 400 -13.54 -19.98 9.42
CA VAL A 400 -12.84 -19.45 8.25
C VAL A 400 -13.78 -18.46 7.57
N ILE A 401 -13.32 -17.24 7.34
CA ILE A 401 -14.07 -16.22 6.61
C ILE A 401 -13.34 -15.82 5.35
N VAL A 402 -14.05 -15.74 4.23
CA VAL A 402 -13.51 -15.44 2.91
C VAL A 402 -14.05 -14.10 2.43
N ALA A 403 -13.12 -13.24 2.00
CA ALA A 403 -13.40 -12.02 1.26
C ALA A 403 -12.82 -12.16 -0.15
N SER A 404 -13.60 -11.77 -1.14
CA SER A 404 -13.25 -11.88 -2.56
C SER A 404 -14.08 -10.87 -3.35
N ASP A 405 -13.52 -10.36 -4.43
CA ASP A 405 -14.21 -9.55 -5.44
C ASP A 405 -14.81 -10.40 -6.57
N GLU A 406 -14.90 -11.72 -6.37
CA GLU A 406 -15.59 -12.65 -7.27
C GLU A 406 -17.12 -12.44 -7.26
N THR A 407 -17.73 -12.52 -8.44
CA THR A 407 -19.19 -12.39 -8.63
C THR A 407 -19.85 -13.69 -9.06
N ASP A 408 -19.07 -14.70 -9.48
CA ASP A 408 -19.59 -16.01 -9.84
C ASP A 408 -20.27 -16.70 -8.65
N ARG A 409 -21.55 -17.03 -8.84
CA ARG A 409 -22.35 -17.75 -7.85
C ARG A 409 -21.77 -19.12 -7.51
N SER A 410 -21.23 -19.84 -8.49
CA SER A 410 -20.68 -21.19 -8.29
C SER A 410 -19.45 -21.20 -7.39
N PHE A 411 -18.61 -20.16 -7.49
CA PHE A 411 -17.50 -19.93 -6.56
C PHE A 411 -17.99 -19.82 -5.12
N TRP A 412 -19.00 -18.97 -4.88
CA TRP A 412 -19.53 -18.77 -3.54
C TRP A 412 -20.31 -19.97 -2.98
N GLU A 413 -20.92 -20.77 -3.86
CA GLU A 413 -21.50 -22.07 -3.50
C GLU A 413 -20.41 -23.06 -3.05
N ASP A 414 -19.23 -23.08 -3.70
CA ASP A 414 -18.09 -23.90 -3.26
C ASP A 414 -17.59 -23.47 -1.87
N ILE A 415 -17.36 -22.16 -1.66
CA ILE A 415 -16.98 -21.60 -0.34
C ILE A 415 -17.98 -22.04 0.75
N SER A 416 -19.28 -21.92 0.47
CA SER A 416 -20.34 -22.30 1.40
C SER A 416 -20.37 -23.81 1.68
N SER A 417 -20.11 -24.64 0.65
CA SER A 417 -20.11 -26.11 0.77
C SER A 417 -19.02 -26.63 1.71
N ARG A 418 -17.95 -25.85 1.91
CA ARG A 418 -16.84 -26.13 2.83
C ARG A 418 -17.10 -25.68 4.26
N GLY A 419 -18.26 -25.06 4.52
CA GLY A 419 -18.59 -24.48 5.82
C GLY A 419 -17.82 -23.19 6.12
N TRP A 420 -17.28 -22.53 5.10
CA TRP A 420 -16.62 -21.24 5.27
C TRP A 420 -17.64 -20.10 5.14
N TYR A 421 -17.34 -19.02 5.84
CA TYR A 421 -18.22 -17.86 5.94
C TYR A 421 -17.83 -16.79 4.91
N ARG A 422 -18.78 -15.94 4.54
CA ARG A 422 -18.55 -14.70 3.81
C ARG A 422 -19.39 -13.57 4.39
N ILE A 423 -18.96 -12.34 4.23
CA ILE A 423 -19.83 -11.18 4.47
C ILE A 423 -20.63 -10.95 3.19
N ASP A 424 -21.95 -11.12 3.28
CA ASP A 424 -22.85 -10.84 2.16
C ASP A 424 -23.19 -9.34 2.15
N HIS A 425 -22.32 -8.55 1.52
CA HIS A 425 -22.44 -7.09 1.51
C HIS A 425 -23.73 -6.59 0.85
N ASP A 426 -24.28 -7.35 -0.11
CA ASP A 426 -25.54 -7.05 -0.80
C ASP A 426 -26.73 -7.28 0.14
N ALA A 427 -26.77 -8.42 0.83
CA ALA A 427 -27.82 -8.69 1.83
C ALA A 427 -27.77 -7.68 2.99
N GLU A 428 -26.57 -7.26 3.38
CA GLU A 428 -26.34 -6.24 4.42
C GLU A 428 -26.57 -4.80 3.94
N ARG A 429 -26.71 -4.61 2.62
CA ARG A 429 -26.83 -3.31 1.95
C ARG A 429 -25.72 -2.34 2.33
N THR A 430 -24.49 -2.85 2.37
CA THR A 430 -23.34 -2.13 2.95
C THR A 430 -23.05 -0.84 2.19
N LYS A 431 -23.00 -0.94 0.86
CA LYS A 431 -22.78 0.20 -0.04
C LYS A 431 -23.90 1.23 0.08
N GLU A 432 -25.15 0.80 0.10
CA GLU A 432 -26.32 1.69 0.16
C GLU A 432 -26.40 2.42 1.51
N ARG A 433 -25.95 1.78 2.60
CA ARG A 433 -26.03 2.33 3.94
C ARG A 433 -24.89 3.28 4.27
N PHE A 434 -23.69 3.00 3.76
CA PHE A 434 -22.49 3.69 4.21
C PHE A 434 -21.64 4.30 3.08
N GLY A 435 -21.86 3.91 1.82
CA GLY A 435 -21.08 4.35 0.66
C GLY A 435 -20.12 3.28 0.14
N GLU A 436 -19.55 3.52 -1.05
CA GLU A 436 -18.79 2.51 -1.81
C GLU A 436 -17.45 2.11 -1.19
N TRP A 437 -16.89 2.95 -0.32
CA TRP A 437 -15.68 2.63 0.43
C TRP A 437 -15.88 1.55 1.49
N TRP A 438 -17.12 1.36 1.97
CA TRP A 438 -17.35 0.57 3.16
C TRP A 438 -17.29 -0.95 2.96
N PRO A 439 -17.71 -1.55 1.84
CA PRO A 439 -17.47 -2.97 1.60
C PRO A 439 -15.97 -3.35 1.72
N PRO A 440 -15.03 -2.78 0.95
CA PRO A 440 -13.61 -3.14 1.10
C PRO A 440 -13.03 -2.71 2.46
N LEU A 441 -13.52 -1.63 3.07
CA LEU A 441 -13.07 -1.21 4.40
C LEU A 441 -13.51 -2.20 5.50
N VAL A 442 -14.73 -2.73 5.43
CA VAL A 442 -15.18 -3.77 6.37
C VAL A 442 -14.32 -5.01 6.19
N ASP A 443 -14.09 -5.46 4.95
CA ASP A 443 -13.28 -6.66 4.67
C ASP A 443 -11.85 -6.53 5.18
N ILE A 444 -11.14 -5.44 4.90
CA ILE A 444 -9.76 -5.26 5.37
C ILE A 444 -9.68 -5.22 6.90
N VAL A 445 -10.67 -4.61 7.56
CA VAL A 445 -10.72 -4.56 9.03
C VAL A 445 -10.95 -5.94 9.59
N VAL A 446 -11.93 -6.68 9.07
CA VAL A 446 -12.21 -8.06 9.46
C VAL A 446 -10.98 -8.96 9.27
N GLN A 447 -10.31 -8.87 8.12
CA GLN A 447 -9.08 -9.61 7.87
C GLN A 447 -7.98 -9.28 8.88
N SER A 448 -7.88 -8.00 9.27
CA SER A 448 -6.89 -7.52 10.24
C SER A 448 -7.17 -7.96 11.69
N LEU A 449 -8.40 -8.39 12.00
CA LEU A 449 -8.80 -8.91 13.32
C LEU A 449 -8.54 -10.43 13.45
N ALA A 450 -8.21 -11.11 12.35
CA ALA A 450 -8.02 -12.55 12.34
C ALA A 450 -6.78 -13.01 13.11
N THR A 451 -6.78 -14.27 13.54
CA THR A 451 -5.61 -14.90 14.19
C THR A 451 -4.71 -15.63 13.19
N GLY A 452 -5.27 -16.06 12.06
CA GLY A 452 -4.55 -16.55 10.90
C GLY A 452 -5.03 -15.88 9.63
N PHE A 453 -4.16 -15.76 8.63
CA PHE A 453 -4.50 -15.16 7.34
C PHE A 453 -3.98 -15.98 6.15
N VAL A 454 -4.81 -16.19 5.14
CA VAL A 454 -4.39 -16.77 3.86
C VAL A 454 -4.79 -15.82 2.73
N GLY A 455 -3.85 -15.36 1.90
CA GLY A 455 -4.15 -14.36 0.88
C GLY A 455 -3.46 -14.61 -0.46
N THR A 456 -3.94 -13.96 -1.52
CA THR A 456 -3.25 -13.91 -2.82
C THR A 456 -1.92 -13.13 -2.73
N GLU A 457 -0.80 -13.71 -3.17
CA GLU A 457 0.57 -13.14 -3.07
C GLU A 457 0.69 -11.74 -3.69
N ASP A 458 0.15 -11.53 -4.89
CA ASP A 458 0.32 -10.28 -5.65
C ASP A 458 -0.70 -9.18 -5.28
N SER A 459 -1.54 -9.41 -4.27
CA SER A 459 -2.52 -8.42 -3.82
C SER A 459 -1.97 -7.57 -2.66
N THR A 460 -1.94 -6.25 -2.84
CA THR A 460 -1.62 -5.31 -1.74
C THR A 460 -2.62 -5.44 -0.60
N PHE A 461 -3.87 -5.80 -0.90
CA PHE A 461 -4.92 -6.07 0.07
C PHE A 461 -4.54 -7.25 0.98
N SER A 462 -4.12 -8.37 0.37
CA SER A 462 -3.61 -9.53 1.12
C SER A 462 -2.37 -9.19 1.93
N LEU A 463 -1.41 -8.48 1.31
CA LEU A 463 -0.14 -8.14 1.94
C LEU A 463 -0.34 -7.32 3.22
N VAL A 464 -1.15 -6.27 3.15
CA VAL A 464 -1.45 -5.41 4.29
C VAL A 464 -2.21 -6.19 5.38
N SER A 465 -3.20 -7.00 5.02
CA SER A 465 -3.95 -7.83 5.97
C SER A 465 -3.06 -8.84 6.70
N GLY A 466 -2.23 -9.60 5.97
CA GLY A 466 -1.32 -10.57 6.58
C GLY A 466 -0.31 -9.91 7.53
N ARG A 467 0.20 -8.74 7.15
CA ARG A 467 1.07 -7.90 7.97
C ARG A 467 0.42 -7.46 9.27
N ARG A 468 -0.84 -6.99 9.21
CA ARG A 468 -1.62 -6.65 10.41
C ARG A 468 -1.85 -7.87 11.27
N VAL A 469 -2.28 -9.01 10.73
CA VAL A 469 -2.47 -10.24 11.51
C VAL A 469 -1.20 -10.62 12.29
N ALA A 470 -0.03 -10.58 11.64
CA ALA A 470 1.24 -10.85 12.30
C ALA A 470 1.57 -9.83 13.41
N ASP A 471 1.57 -8.54 13.10
CA ASP A 471 2.08 -7.51 14.02
C ASP A 471 1.05 -7.06 15.07
N TRP A 472 -0.24 -7.22 14.78
CA TRP A 472 -1.34 -6.75 15.63
C TRP A 472 -1.83 -7.84 16.57
N ASN A 473 -1.88 -9.08 16.08
CA ASN A 473 -2.51 -10.18 16.79
C ASN A 473 -1.52 -11.29 17.16
N ASN A 474 -0.22 -11.11 16.87
CA ASN A 474 0.80 -12.16 16.95
C ASN A 474 0.39 -13.44 16.17
N GLY A 475 -0.38 -13.22 15.10
CA GLY A 475 -0.92 -14.26 14.25
C GLY A 475 0.08 -14.74 13.20
N LEU A 476 -0.38 -15.64 12.35
CA LEU A 476 0.40 -16.18 11.23
C LEU A 476 -0.29 -15.82 9.91
N TYR A 477 0.49 -15.62 8.86
CA TYR A 477 -0.06 -15.49 7.52
C TYR A 477 0.71 -16.34 6.49
N ILE A 478 -0.01 -16.79 5.47
CA ILE A 478 0.53 -17.55 4.34
C ILE A 478 -0.06 -16.95 3.07
N MET A 479 0.76 -16.79 2.04
CA MET A 479 0.30 -16.35 0.73
C MET A 479 0.16 -17.54 -0.22
N VAL A 480 -0.80 -17.43 -1.14
CA VAL A 480 -1.02 -18.35 -2.24
C VAL A 480 -0.44 -17.71 -3.50
N ASP A 481 0.48 -18.43 -4.12
CA ASP A 481 1.05 -18.10 -5.43
C ASP A 481 0.23 -18.83 -6.49
N GLY A 482 -0.22 -18.15 -7.55
CA GLY A 482 -0.97 -18.80 -8.62
C GLY A 482 -0.13 -19.71 -9.52
N ARG A 483 1.17 -19.88 -9.22
CA ARG A 483 2.03 -20.89 -9.85
C ARG A 483 1.92 -22.28 -9.22
N GLU A 484 1.33 -22.42 -8.04
CA GLU A 484 1.26 -23.69 -7.28
C GLU A 484 0.16 -24.65 -7.76
#